data_AF-A0AAE9YS15-F1
#
_entry.id   AF-A0AAE9YS15-F1
#
_cell.length_a   1.000
_cell.length_b   1.000
_cell.length_c   1.000
_cell.angle_alpha   90.00
_cell.angle_beta   90.00
_cell.angle_gamma   90.00
#
_symmetry.space_group_name_H-M   'P 1'
#
loop_
_entity.id
_entity.type
_entity.pdbx_description
1 polymer ?
#
loop_
_entity_poly.entity_id
_entity_poly.type
_entity_poly.pdbx_seq_one_letter_code
_entity_poly.pdbx_strand_id
1 'polypeptide(L)'
;MAEYYHTPEHCFTKVKYPAYRQLTVLETTCESSLKTRGIGINYVPVNLEPCIVLRGKWLGQAGFAIGQKVSVVINQDEITLCPQQADIGRSREK
;
A
#
# COMPACT_ATOMS: atom_id res chain seq x y z
N MET A 1 -18.24 23.54 -34.31
CA MET A 1 -16.95 22.92 -34.66
C MET A 1 -16.25 22.61 -33.35
N ALA A 2 -16.00 21.33 -33.05
CA ALA A 2 -15.64 20.86 -31.71
C ALA A 2 -14.12 20.88 -31.51
N GLU A 3 -13.66 21.44 -30.39
CA GLU A 3 -12.32 21.18 -29.88
C GLU A 3 -12.38 19.91 -29.04
N TYR A 4 -12.10 18.78 -29.69
CA TYR A 4 -11.94 17.48 -29.04
C TYR A 4 -10.59 17.46 -28.32
N TYR A 5 -10.61 17.54 -26.99
CA TYR A 5 -9.44 17.28 -26.17
C TYR A 5 -9.15 15.78 -26.21
N HIS A 6 -8.20 15.38 -27.06
CA HIS A 6 -7.64 14.04 -27.03
C HIS A 6 -7.03 13.80 -25.65
N THR A 7 -7.63 12.89 -24.87
CA THR A 7 -6.93 12.30 -23.73
C THR A 7 -5.86 11.40 -24.34
N PRO A 8 -4.55 11.68 -24.18
CA PRO A 8 -3.54 10.75 -24.64
C PRO A 8 -3.75 9.43 -23.90
N GLU A 9 -3.98 8.36 -24.67
CA GLU A 9 -4.07 7.02 -24.12
C GLU A 9 -2.85 6.80 -23.21
N HIS A 10 -3.13 6.46 -21.95
CA HIS A 10 -2.10 6.22 -20.96
C HIS A 10 -1.14 5.20 -21.54
N CYS A 11 0.03 5.67 -21.95
CA CYS A 11 1.11 4.84 -22.42
C CYS A 11 1.45 3.95 -21.23
N PHE A 12 0.92 2.72 -21.22
CA PHE A 12 1.26 1.68 -20.27
C PHE A 12 2.77 1.53 -20.38
N THR A 13 3.49 2.22 -19.49
CA THR A 13 4.93 2.04 -19.30
C THR A 13 5.11 0.54 -19.22
N LYS A 14 5.96 -0.04 -20.08
CA LYS A 14 6.25 -1.47 -20.15
C LYS A 14 6.86 -1.94 -18.84
N VAL A 15 6.06 -2.07 -17.79
CA VAL A 15 6.46 -2.67 -16.54
C VAL A 15 6.65 -4.15 -16.84
N LYS A 16 7.89 -4.64 -16.64
CA LYS A 16 8.18 -6.06 -16.75
C LYS A 16 7.62 -6.75 -15.50
N TYR A 17 6.62 -7.58 -15.70
CA TYR A 17 6.05 -8.45 -14.68
C TYR A 17 6.73 -9.83 -14.73
N PRO A 18 6.90 -10.54 -13.59
CA PRO A 18 6.59 -10.08 -12.23
C PRO A 18 7.60 -9.05 -11.71
N ALA A 19 7.11 -8.05 -10.96
CA ALA A 19 7.97 -7.12 -10.24
C ALA A 19 8.04 -7.52 -8.76
N TYR A 20 9.26 -7.65 -8.24
CA TYR A 20 9.51 -8.04 -6.86
C TYR A 20 9.88 -6.81 -6.02
N ARG A 21 9.23 -6.66 -4.86
CA ARG A 21 9.55 -5.61 -3.90
C ARG A 21 9.58 -6.17 -2.49
N GLN A 22 10.31 -5.50 -1.60
CA GLN A 22 10.24 -5.72 -0.16
C GLN A 22 9.69 -4.45 0.47
N LEU A 23 8.61 -4.61 1.23
CA LEU A 23 7.97 -3.53 2.00
C LEU A 23 7.98 -3.88 3.49
N THR A 24 7.67 -2.90 4.31
CA THR A 24 7.50 -3.07 5.76
C THR A 24 6.06 -2.73 6.12
N VAL A 25 5.44 -3.52 6.99
CA VAL A 25 4.10 -3.19 7.51
C VAL A 25 4.24 -1.97 8.43
N LEU A 26 3.58 -0.88 8.06
CA LEU A 26 3.60 0.36 8.83
C LEU A 26 2.33 0.50 9.67
N GLU A 27 2.46 1.21 10.78
CA GLU A 27 1.30 1.69 11.52
C GLU A 27 0.64 2.82 10.72
N THR A 28 -0.68 2.80 10.62
CA THR A 28 -1.47 3.87 10.01
C THR A 28 -2.62 4.22 10.94
N THR A 29 -2.99 5.49 10.96
CA THR A 29 -4.17 5.93 11.72
C THR A 29 -5.43 5.32 11.10
N CYS A 30 -6.30 4.76 11.93
CA CYS A 30 -7.68 4.52 11.51
C CYS A 30 -8.34 5.89 11.41
N GLU A 31 -8.88 6.25 10.24
CA GLU A 31 -9.68 7.47 10.08
C GLU A 31 -10.76 7.53 11.17
N SER A 32 -10.49 8.29 12.22
CA SER A 32 -11.55 8.82 13.06
C SER A 32 -12.18 9.93 12.25
N SER A 33 -13.50 9.96 12.14
CA SER A 33 -14.25 11.08 11.54
C SER A 33 -13.93 12.38 12.28
N LEU A 34 -12.84 13.05 11.91
CA LEU A 34 -12.44 14.32 12.50
C LEU A 34 -13.30 15.40 11.87
N LYS A 35 -14.27 15.88 12.66
CA LYS A 35 -15.04 17.09 12.42
C LYS A 35 -14.12 18.19 11.88
N THR A 36 -14.51 18.74 10.73
CA THR A 36 -13.95 19.93 10.09
C THR A 36 -13.75 21.05 11.11
N ARG A 37 -12.49 21.34 11.48
CA ARG A 37 -12.15 22.54 12.26
C ARG A 37 -11.48 23.56 11.35
N GLY A 38 -12.16 24.69 11.17
CA GLY A 38 -11.59 25.95 10.66
C GLY A 38 -11.94 26.24 9.20
N ILE A 39 -12.77 27.25 8.97
CA ILE A 39 -13.02 27.83 7.64
C ILE A 39 -11.80 28.66 7.25
N GLY A 40 -11.03 28.14 6.32
CA GLY A 40 -9.90 28.80 5.66
C GLY A 40 -9.33 27.83 4.63
N ILE A 41 -9.30 28.21 3.35
CA ILE A 41 -8.80 27.33 2.29
C ILE A 41 -7.27 27.40 2.30
N ASN A 42 -6.61 26.30 2.66
CA ASN A 42 -5.17 26.18 2.57
C ASN A 42 -4.81 25.40 1.30
N TYR A 43 -4.24 26.09 0.31
CA TYR A 43 -3.74 25.46 -0.92
C TYR A 43 -2.30 25.02 -0.71
N VAL A 44 -2.12 23.73 -0.38
CA VAL A 44 -0.80 23.09 -0.36
C VAL A 44 -0.68 22.20 -1.58
N PRO A 45 0.31 22.41 -2.47
CA PRO A 45 0.56 21.47 -3.56
C PRO A 45 0.98 20.13 -2.96
N VAL A 46 0.25 19.07 -3.32
CA VAL A 46 0.52 17.70 -2.86
C VAL A 46 0.90 16.84 -4.05
N ASN A 47 1.95 16.04 -3.89
CA ASN A 47 2.25 14.97 -4.82
C ASN A 47 1.31 13.81 -4.53
N LEU A 48 0.44 13.49 -5.47
CA LEU A 48 -0.52 12.40 -5.33
C LEU A 48 0.12 11.11 -5.84
N GLU A 49 0.20 10.10 -4.98
CA GLU A 49 0.66 8.75 -5.33
C GLU A 49 -0.43 7.73 -5.00
N PRO A 50 -0.61 6.67 -5.82
CA PRO A 50 -1.51 5.58 -5.48
C PRO A 50 -1.07 4.88 -4.18
N CYS A 51 -2.00 4.73 -3.25
CA CYS A 51 -1.77 4.07 -1.96
C CYS A 51 -2.89 3.07 -1.66
N ILE A 52 -2.52 1.88 -1.18
CA ILE A 52 -3.46 0.83 -0.75
C ILE A 52 -3.26 0.61 0.75
N VAL A 53 -4.34 0.77 1.52
CA VAL A 53 -4.35 0.51 2.97
C VAL A 53 -5.22 -0.70 3.26
N LEU A 54 -4.62 -1.78 3.77
CA LEU A 54 -5.34 -2.97 4.21
C LEU A 54 -5.66 -2.84 5.70
N ARG A 55 -6.92 -3.08 6.08
CA ARG A 55 -7.40 -3.02 7.46
C ARG A 55 -8.15 -4.30 7.81
N GLY A 56 -7.87 -4.84 8.99
CA GLY A 56 -8.59 -6.00 9.51
C GLY A 56 -7.84 -6.70 10.63
N LYS A 57 -8.59 -7.23 11.61
CA LYS A 57 -8.02 -8.02 12.71
C LYS A 57 -7.29 -9.28 12.21
N TRP A 58 -7.72 -9.81 11.06
CA TRP A 58 -7.15 -11.01 10.44
C TRP A 58 -5.72 -10.79 9.93
N LEU A 59 -5.27 -9.56 9.68
CA LEU A 59 -3.91 -9.27 9.20
C LEU A 59 -2.85 -9.72 10.21
N GLY A 60 -3.10 -9.52 11.50
CA GLY A 60 -2.21 -10.00 12.56
C GLY A 60 -2.12 -11.53 12.60
N GLN A 61 -3.26 -12.22 12.42
CA GLN A 61 -3.30 -13.69 12.36
C GLN A 61 -2.62 -14.24 11.10
N ALA A 62 -2.66 -13.49 10.01
CA ALA A 62 -2.00 -13.83 8.75
C ALA A 62 -0.49 -13.51 8.75
N GLY A 63 0.07 -13.01 9.86
CA GLY A 63 1.51 -12.74 10.00
C GLY A 63 1.95 -11.34 9.55
N PHE A 64 1.03 -10.43 9.24
CA PHE A 64 1.33 -9.03 8.92
C PHE A 64 1.37 -8.18 10.20
N ALA A 65 2.30 -8.50 11.11
CA ALA A 65 2.56 -7.67 12.28
C ALA A 65 3.21 -6.34 11.88
N ILE A 66 2.98 -5.28 12.67
CA ILE A 66 3.64 -3.98 12.45
C ILE A 66 5.15 -4.15 12.56
N GLY A 67 5.90 -3.56 11.61
CA GLY A 67 7.35 -3.71 11.50
C GLY A 67 7.82 -4.97 10.77
N GLN A 68 6.90 -5.90 10.43
CA GLN A 68 7.25 -7.11 9.68
C GLN A 68 7.62 -6.75 8.24
N LYS A 69 8.64 -7.43 7.69
CA LYS A 69 8.95 -7.38 6.26
C LYS A 69 7.96 -8.23 5.46
N VAL A 70 7.54 -7.70 4.31
CA VAL A 70 6.61 -8.34 3.39
C VAL A 70 7.23 -8.34 2.01
N SER A 71 7.31 -9.51 1.38
CA SER A 71 7.64 -9.60 -0.04
C SER A 71 6.38 -9.38 -0.86
N VAL A 72 6.46 -8.48 -1.82
CA VAL A 72 5.37 -8.14 -2.75
C VAL A 72 5.76 -8.62 -4.13
N VAL A 73 4.92 -9.47 -4.70
CA VAL A 73 5.02 -9.90 -6.10
C VAL A 73 3.87 -9.27 -6.85
N ILE A 74 4.21 -8.39 -7.78
CA ILE A 74 3.23 -7.71 -8.64
C ILE A 74 3.22 -8.49 -9.95
N ASN A 75 2.09 -9.12 -10.25
CA ASN A 75 1.77 -9.72 -11.55
C ASN A 75 0.85 -8.77 -12.33
N GLN A 76 0.50 -9.11 -13.57
CA GLN A 76 -0.37 -8.25 -14.40
C GLN A 76 -1.76 -8.05 -13.78
N ASP A 77 -2.34 -9.10 -13.20
CA ASP A 77 -3.74 -9.09 -12.72
C ASP A 77 -3.85 -9.22 -11.19
N GLU A 78 -2.75 -9.49 -10.49
CA GLU A 78 -2.75 -9.75 -9.06
C GLU A 78 -1.51 -9.20 -8.34
N ILE A 79 -1.68 -8.92 -7.05
CA ILE A 79 -0.59 -8.57 -6.14
C ILE A 79 -0.57 -9.62 -5.03
N THR A 80 0.52 -10.38 -4.95
CA THR A 80 0.72 -11.36 -3.88
C THR A 80 1.58 -10.74 -2.78
N LEU A 81 1.06 -10.75 -1.55
CA LEU A 81 1.75 -10.28 -0.35
C LEU A 81 2.12 -11.50 0.50
N CYS A 82 3.42 -11.75 0.69
CA CYS A 82 3.88 -12.82 1.58
C CYS A 82 4.64 -12.21 2.76
N PRO A 83 4.19 -12.43 4.01
CA PRO A 83 4.95 -12.02 5.18
C PRO A 83 6.24 -12.85 5.23
N GLN A 84 7.37 -12.18 5.38
CA GLN A 84 8.63 -12.86 5.60
C GLN A 84 8.60 -13.38 7.02
N GLN A 85 8.64 -14.71 7.24
CA GLN A 85 8.61 -15.28 8.58
C GLN A 85 9.71 -14.62 9.42
N ALA A 86 9.34 -13.98 10.53
CA ALA A 86 10.32 -13.66 11.55
C ALA A 86 10.79 -15.01 12.08
N ASP A 87 12.10 -15.21 12.09
CA ASP A 87 12.73 -16.38 12.68
C ASP A 87 12.25 -16.48 14.13
N ILE A 88 11.20 -17.26 14.38
CA ILE A 88 10.81 -17.67 15.72
C ILE A 88 11.89 -18.66 16.09
N GLY A 89 12.97 -18.15 16.66
CA GLY A 89 13.99 -18.94 17.31
C GLY A 89 13.29 -19.95 18.21
N ARG A 90 13.38 -21.22 17.83
CA ARG A 90 12.93 -22.34 18.64
C ARG A 90 13.81 -22.40 19.89
N SER A 91 13.52 -21.60 20.89
CA SER A 91 13.95 -21.92 22.25
C SER A 91 13.01 -22.99 22.79
N ARG A 92 13.26 -24.24 22.36
CA ARG A 92 12.90 -25.42 23.13
C ARG A 92 14.04 -25.66 24.13
N GLU A 93 13.86 -25.21 25.36
CA GLU A 93 14.48 -25.74 26.59
C GLU A 93 13.77 -25.00 27.74
N LYS A 94 13.20 -25.64 28.76
CA LYS A 94 13.48 -26.94 29.37
C LYS A 94 12.22 -27.45 30.08
#